data_AF-A0A8H5I493-F1
#
_entry.id   AF-A0A8H5I493-F1
#
_cell.length_a   1.000
_cell.length_b   1.000
_cell.length_c   1.000
_cell.angle_alpha   90.00
_cell.angle_beta   90.00
_cell.angle_gamma   90.00
#
_symmetry.space_group_name_H-M   'P 1'
#
loop_
_entity.id
_entity.type
_entity.pdbx_description
1 polymer ?
#
loop_
_entity_poly.entity_id
_entity_poly.type
_entity_poly.pdbx_seq_one_letter_code
_entity_poly.pdbx_strand_id
1 'polypeptide(L)'
;MGSCYMIVSMTLLGAKHNPGMKESLGEVTTAFFFIYYFCYGTSFAKVPWVFNSEVNSLGWRTRGAAAATATNWMGGFIVTQFTKTGVDNLNWGFFLLFAGFCYAYFPIVYFLYPETARRTLEDMDQIFIQNPGLIVCRVPELTQRERPETLITLEQKRVEKAEVAHVTHVD
;
A
#
# COMPACT_ATOMS: atom_id res chain seq x y z
N MET A 1 10.50 0.54 -8.41
CA MET A 1 9.33 -0.12 -9.04
C MET A 1 8.85 0.63 -10.28
N GLY A 2 8.36 1.88 -10.19
CA GLY A 2 7.97 2.64 -11.38
C GLY A 2 9.09 2.80 -12.42
N SER A 3 10.32 3.04 -11.94
CA SER A 3 11.52 3.10 -12.77
C SER A 3 11.81 1.81 -13.53
N CYS A 4 11.49 0.64 -12.97
CA CYS A 4 11.68 -0.65 -13.64
C CYS A 4 10.79 -0.74 -14.89
N TYR A 5 9.51 -0.35 -14.78
CA TYR A 5 8.59 -0.32 -15.93
C TYR A 5 8.95 0.75 -16.96
N MET A 6 9.50 1.90 -16.54
CA MET A 6 10.05 2.90 -17.47
C MET A 6 11.20 2.31 -18.27
N ILE A 7 12.15 1.64 -17.60
CA ILE A 7 13.31 1.03 -18.26
C ILE A 7 12.86 -0.07 -19.22
N VAL A 8 11.97 -0.97 -18.79
CA VAL A 8 11.35 -2.00 -19.64
C VAL A 8 10.72 -1.39 -20.89
N SER A 9 9.97 -0.30 -20.74
CA SER A 9 9.34 0.37 -21.88
C SER A 9 10.38 0.94 -22.85
N MET A 10 11.44 1.56 -22.33
CA MET A 10 12.51 2.15 -23.14
C MET A 10 13.37 1.10 -23.84
N THR A 11 13.67 -0.03 -23.20
CA THR A 11 14.44 -1.12 -23.81
C THR A 11 13.66 -1.81 -24.93
N LEU A 12 12.35 -2.01 -24.75
CA LEU A 12 11.47 -2.53 -25.81
C LEU A 12 11.36 -1.56 -26.99
N LEU A 13 11.28 -0.25 -26.73
CA LEU A 13 11.31 0.78 -27.77
C LEU A 13 12.67 0.80 -28.51
N GLY A 14 13.77 0.70 -27.78
CA GLY A 14 15.12 0.65 -28.32
C GLY A 14 15.34 -0.58 -29.20
N ALA A 15 14.85 -1.75 -28.79
CA ALA A 15 14.93 -2.99 -29.56
C ALA A 15 14.14 -2.93 -30.87
N LYS A 16 13.04 -2.16 -30.91
CA LYS A 16 12.27 -1.90 -32.12
C LYS A 16 13.05 -1.05 -33.13
N HIS A 17 13.78 -0.05 -32.67
CA HIS A 17 14.56 0.85 -33.54
C HIS A 17 15.91 0.28 -33.96
N ASN A 18 16.52 -0.56 -33.11
CA ASN A 18 17.84 -1.15 -33.35
C ASN A 18 17.78 -2.69 -33.25
N PRO A 19 17.38 -3.40 -34.32
CA PRO A 19 17.26 -4.85 -34.31
C PRO A 19 18.54 -5.59 -33.94
N GLY A 20 19.72 -5.01 -34.25
CA GLY A 20 21.03 -5.59 -33.90
C GLY A 20 21.32 -5.67 -32.40
N MET A 21 20.59 -4.92 -31.56
CA MET A 21 20.72 -4.95 -30.09
C MET A 21 19.56 -5.67 -29.40
N LYS A 22 18.67 -6.32 -30.15
CA LYS A 22 17.43 -6.91 -29.63
C LYS A 22 17.67 -7.91 -28.49
N GLU A 23 18.70 -8.74 -28.61
CA GLU A 23 19.03 -9.76 -27.60
C GLU A 23 19.49 -9.12 -26.29
N SER A 24 20.53 -8.28 -26.33
CA SER A 24 21.03 -7.56 -25.16
C SER A 24 19.96 -6.70 -24.48
N LEU A 25 19.12 -5.99 -25.24
CA LEU A 25 18.01 -5.21 -24.67
C LEU A 25 16.92 -6.11 -24.08
N GLY A 26 16.70 -7.31 -24.62
CA GLY A 26 15.80 -8.31 -24.08
C GLY A 26 16.28 -8.86 -22.72
N GLU A 27 17.58 -9.10 -22.58
CA GLU A 27 18.19 -9.49 -21.30
C GLU A 27 17.97 -8.42 -20.22
N VAL A 28 18.27 -7.16 -20.55
CA VAL A 28 18.03 -6.03 -19.64
C VAL A 28 16.56 -5.93 -19.26
N THR A 29 15.65 -6.02 -20.23
CA THR A 29 14.20 -6.01 -19.99
C THR A 29 13.79 -7.08 -18.97
N THR A 30 14.29 -8.30 -19.16
CA THR A 30 14.00 -9.44 -18.30
C THR A 30 14.53 -9.22 -16.88
N ALA A 31 15.79 -8.76 -16.75
CA ALA A 31 16.39 -8.45 -15.45
C ALA A 31 15.57 -7.42 -14.66
N PHE A 32 15.08 -6.36 -15.32
CA PHE A 32 14.28 -5.33 -14.66
C PHE A 32 12.87 -5.80 -14.26
N PHE A 33 12.29 -6.78 -14.97
CA PHE A 33 11.08 -7.45 -14.47
C PHE A 33 11.35 -8.23 -13.19
N PHE A 34 12.46 -8.97 -13.11
CA PHE A 34 12.83 -9.68 -11.87
C PHE A 34 13.09 -8.72 -10.70
N ILE A 35 13.79 -7.62 -10.94
CA ILE A 35 14.01 -6.58 -9.92
C ILE A 35 12.67 -5.99 -9.46
N TYR A 36 11.75 -5.71 -10.39
CA TYR A 36 10.41 -5.27 -10.04
C TYR A 36 9.70 -6.27 -9.13
N TYR A 37 9.66 -7.55 -9.50
CA TYR A 37 9.00 -8.59 -8.72
C TYR A 37 9.65 -8.80 -7.35
N PHE A 38 10.98 -8.67 -7.24
CA PHE A 38 11.68 -8.71 -5.97
C PHE A 38 11.25 -7.56 -5.05
N CYS A 39 11.28 -6.32 -5.55
CA CYS A 39 10.84 -5.15 -4.78
C CYS A 39 9.36 -5.24 -4.40
N TYR A 40 8.49 -5.69 -5.31
CA TYR A 40 7.07 -5.88 -5.02
C TYR A 40 6.87 -6.96 -3.95
N GLY A 41 7.57 -8.08 -4.07
CA GLY A 41 7.52 -9.21 -3.14
C GLY A 41 7.88 -8.83 -1.70
N THR A 42 8.88 -7.97 -1.52
CA THR A 42 9.32 -7.49 -0.19
C THR A 42 8.51 -6.33 0.36
N SER A 43 7.64 -5.71 -0.45
CA SER A 43 6.83 -4.56 -0.04
C SER A 43 5.33 -4.81 -0.25
N PHE A 44 4.80 -4.37 -1.39
CA PHE A 44 3.35 -4.31 -1.65
C PHE A 44 2.67 -5.65 -1.85
N ALA A 45 3.42 -6.76 -1.94
CA ALA A 45 2.82 -8.10 -1.95
C ALA A 45 2.13 -8.45 -0.63
N LYS A 46 2.59 -7.90 0.51
CA LYS A 46 2.07 -8.24 1.85
C LYS A 46 1.46 -7.06 2.58
N VAL A 47 2.03 -5.87 2.43
CA VAL A 47 1.60 -4.66 3.15
C VAL A 47 0.09 -4.41 3.09
N PRO A 48 -0.59 -4.43 1.92
CA PRO A 48 -2.03 -4.13 1.86
C PRO A 48 -2.92 -5.12 2.62
N TRP A 49 -2.49 -6.38 2.74
CA TRP A 49 -3.24 -7.40 3.46
C TRP A 49 -3.18 -7.20 4.98
N VAL A 50 -2.02 -6.76 5.48
CA VAL A 50 -1.81 -6.47 6.89
C VAL A 50 -2.43 -5.12 7.27
N PHE A 51 -2.14 -4.09 6.48
CA PHE A 51 -2.61 -2.72 6.70
C PHE A 51 -4.14 -2.63 6.84
N ASN A 52 -4.85 -3.39 6.01
CA ASN A 52 -6.31 -3.50 6.07
C ASN A 52 -6.81 -4.01 7.44
N SER A 53 -6.09 -4.95 8.08
CA SER A 53 -6.48 -5.44 9.40
C SER A 53 -6.17 -4.45 10.53
N GLU A 54 -5.17 -3.59 10.34
CA GLU A 54 -4.70 -2.60 11.32
C GLU A 54 -5.54 -1.32 11.32
N VAL A 55 -6.00 -0.89 10.14
CA VAL A 55 -6.76 0.36 9.98
C VAL A 55 -8.24 0.21 10.30
N ASN A 56 -8.81 -0.98 10.09
CA ASN A 56 -10.23 -1.18 10.36
C ASN A 56 -10.53 -1.37 11.84
N SER A 57 -11.50 -0.59 12.31
CA SER A 57 -12.08 -0.74 13.64
C SER A 57 -12.70 -2.11 13.87
N LEU A 58 -12.77 -2.52 15.13
CA LEU A 58 -13.19 -3.88 15.51
C LEU A 58 -14.55 -4.26 14.91
N GLY A 59 -15.52 -3.34 14.90
CA GLY A 59 -16.86 -3.56 14.36
C GLY A 59 -16.96 -3.57 12.83
N TRP A 60 -16.02 -2.92 12.12
CA TRP A 60 -16.04 -2.79 10.66
C TRP A 60 -15.03 -3.68 9.95
N ARG A 61 -14.12 -4.32 10.70
CA ARG A 61 -13.02 -5.14 10.17
C ARG A 61 -13.43 -6.13 9.11
N THR A 62 -14.48 -6.91 9.33
CA THR A 62 -14.93 -7.91 8.35
C THR A 62 -15.43 -7.26 7.05
N ARG A 63 -16.17 -6.15 7.15
CA ARG A 63 -16.71 -5.43 5.99
C ARG A 63 -15.62 -4.73 5.20
N GLY A 64 -14.72 -4.03 5.89
CA GLY A 64 -13.54 -3.40 5.28
C GLY A 64 -12.64 -4.44 4.60
N ALA A 65 -12.41 -5.58 5.27
CA ALA A 65 -11.63 -6.67 4.70
C ALA A 65 -12.25 -7.27 3.43
N ALA A 66 -13.56 -7.49 3.43
CA ALA A 66 -14.28 -7.97 2.26
C ALA A 66 -14.22 -6.98 1.09
N ALA A 67 -14.44 -5.69 1.34
CA ALA A 67 -14.38 -4.64 0.31
C ALA A 67 -12.97 -4.51 -0.30
N ALA A 68 -11.92 -4.52 0.52
CA ALA A 68 -10.55 -4.48 0.06
C ALA A 68 -10.19 -5.72 -0.79
N THR A 69 -10.61 -6.90 -0.35
CA THR A 69 -10.38 -8.15 -1.08
C THR A 69 -11.13 -8.16 -2.41
N ALA A 70 -12.40 -7.75 -2.43
CA ALA A 70 -13.18 -7.63 -3.66
C ALA A 70 -12.53 -6.64 -4.65
N THR A 71 -12.07 -5.49 -4.16
CA THR A 71 -11.38 -4.48 -4.99
C THR A 71 -10.06 -5.02 -5.55
N ASN A 72 -9.30 -5.78 -4.75
CA ASN A 72 -8.06 -6.41 -5.20
C ASN A 72 -8.31 -7.40 -6.35
N TRP A 73 -9.28 -8.31 -6.19
CA TRP A 73 -9.61 -9.29 -7.23
C TRP A 73 -10.23 -8.66 -8.47
N MET A 74 -11.03 -7.60 -8.30
CA MET A 74 -11.57 -6.83 -9.41
C MET A 74 -10.45 -6.14 -10.20
N GLY A 75 -9.47 -5.53 -9.52
CA GLY A 75 -8.29 -4.95 -10.16
C GLY A 75 -7.47 -6.00 -10.93
N GLY A 76 -7.26 -7.18 -10.33
CA GLY A 76 -6.61 -8.30 -10.98
C GLY A 76 -7.36 -8.79 -12.22
N PHE A 77 -8.69 -8.89 -12.14
CA PHE A 77 -9.54 -9.21 -13.30
C PHE A 77 -9.37 -8.17 -14.42
N ILE A 78 -9.48 -6.88 -14.12
CA ILE A 78 -9.29 -5.81 -15.11
C ILE A 78 -7.91 -5.95 -15.79
N VAL A 79 -6.84 -6.03 -15.01
CA VAL A 79 -5.48 -6.15 -15.55
C VAL A 79 -5.36 -7.38 -16.45
N THR A 80 -5.82 -8.55 -16.02
CA THR A 80 -5.74 -9.78 -16.82
C THR A 80 -6.53 -9.70 -18.13
N GLN A 81 -7.74 -9.11 -18.12
CA GLN A 81 -8.54 -8.95 -19.35
C GLN A 81 -7.90 -7.99 -20.36
N PHE A 82 -7.36 -6.86 -19.88
CA PHE A 82 -6.83 -5.83 -20.78
C PHE A 82 -5.37 -6.03 -21.16
N THR A 83 -4.61 -6.89 -20.48
CA THR A 83 -3.16 -7.04 -20.71
C THR A 83 -2.85 -7.47 -22.13
N LYS A 84 -3.49 -8.52 -22.65
CA LYS A 84 -3.22 -8.99 -24.02
C LYS A 84 -3.52 -7.90 -25.05
N THR A 85 -4.72 -7.34 -24.99
CA THR A 85 -5.15 -6.26 -25.90
C THR A 85 -4.24 -5.04 -25.80
N GLY A 86 -3.82 -4.68 -24.59
CA GLY A 86 -2.92 -3.56 -24.33
C GLY A 86 -1.53 -3.78 -24.93
N VAL A 87 -0.94 -4.96 -24.74
CA VAL A 87 0.37 -5.31 -25.34
C VAL A 87 0.28 -5.35 -26.87
N ASP A 88 -0.76 -5.96 -27.44
CA ASP A 88 -0.91 -6.09 -28.89
C ASP A 88 -1.04 -4.71 -29.59
N ASN A 89 -1.77 -3.78 -28.96
CA ASN A 89 -2.01 -2.46 -29.55
C ASN A 89 -0.92 -1.42 -29.19
N LEU A 90 -0.53 -1.32 -27.92
CA LEU A 90 0.41 -0.28 -27.43
C LEU A 90 1.86 -0.75 -27.40
N ASN A 91 2.13 -2.05 -27.50
CA ASN A 91 3.48 -2.64 -27.47
C ASN A 91 4.30 -2.15 -26.26
N TRP A 92 5.42 -1.47 -26.49
CA TRP A 92 6.28 -0.89 -25.46
C TRP A 92 5.56 0.14 -24.59
N GLY A 93 4.58 0.88 -25.15
CA GLY A 93 3.84 1.94 -24.48
C GLY A 93 2.90 1.41 -23.38
N PHE A 94 2.48 0.14 -23.47
CA PHE A 94 1.64 -0.47 -22.44
C PHE A 94 2.31 -0.48 -21.06
N PHE A 95 3.64 -0.64 -21.04
CA PHE A 95 4.40 -0.66 -19.79
C PHE A 95 4.54 0.72 -19.13
N LEU A 96 4.40 1.82 -19.89
CA LEU A 96 4.38 3.18 -19.32
C LEU A 96 3.16 3.41 -18.43
N LEU A 97 2.03 2.76 -18.73
CA LEU A 97 0.83 2.84 -17.90
C LEU A 97 1.08 2.27 -16.50
N PHE A 98 1.77 1.13 -16.40
CA PHE A 98 2.16 0.57 -15.08
C PHE A 98 3.20 1.42 -14.36
N ALA A 99 4.16 2.01 -15.10
CA ALA A 99 5.08 2.99 -14.52
C ALA A 99 4.30 4.17 -13.93
N GLY A 100 3.33 4.71 -14.68
CA GLY A 100 2.44 5.78 -14.24
C GLY A 100 1.68 5.42 -12.96
N PHE A 101 1.07 4.24 -12.90
CA PHE A 101 0.38 3.77 -11.68
C PHE A 101 1.32 3.63 -10.48
N CYS A 102 2.53 3.08 -10.69
CA CYS A 102 3.53 2.99 -9.63
C CYS A 102 3.93 4.37 -9.09
N TYR A 103 4.12 5.36 -9.97
CA TYR A 103 4.46 6.73 -9.55
C TYR A 103 3.29 7.48 -8.93
N ALA A 104 2.07 7.30 -9.45
CA ALA A 104 0.86 7.90 -8.91
C ALA A 104 0.50 7.35 -7.52
N TYR A 105 0.88 6.10 -7.24
CA TYR A 105 0.63 5.50 -5.93
C TYR A 105 1.53 6.05 -4.82
N PHE A 106 2.75 6.50 -5.15
CA PHE A 106 3.67 7.08 -4.16
C PHE A 106 3.09 8.28 -3.39
N PRO A 107 2.55 9.35 -4.03
CA PRO A 107 1.94 10.46 -3.30
C PRO A 107 0.68 10.03 -2.54
N ILE A 108 -0.09 9.06 -3.04
CA ILE A 108 -1.27 8.54 -2.33
C ILE A 108 -0.86 7.95 -0.98
N VAL A 109 0.16 7.09 -0.96
CA VAL A 109 0.69 6.52 0.29
C VAL A 109 1.27 7.62 1.18
N TYR A 110 2.09 8.51 0.61
CA TYR A 110 2.75 9.56 1.39
C TYR A 110 1.78 10.54 2.07
N PHE A 111 0.71 10.93 1.37
CA PHE A 111 -0.24 11.92 1.89
C PHE A 111 -1.39 11.31 2.70
N LEU A 112 -1.82 10.08 2.40
CA LEU A 112 -3.08 9.54 2.94
C LEU A 112 -2.92 8.36 3.90
N TYR A 113 -1.77 7.69 3.95
CA TYR A 113 -1.61 6.48 4.76
C TYR A 113 -0.92 6.80 6.10
N PRO A 114 -1.60 6.59 7.25
CA PRO A 114 -0.94 6.66 8.55
C PRO A 114 0.00 5.47 8.76
N GLU A 115 1.04 5.69 9.55
CA GLU A 115 1.95 4.67 10.07
C GLU A 115 1.24 3.88 11.18
N THR A 116 1.13 2.57 10.97
CA THR A 116 0.41 1.64 11.85
C THR A 116 1.36 0.84 12.75
N ALA A 117 2.68 0.90 12.51
CA ALA A 117 3.65 0.15 13.30
C ALA A 117 3.61 0.53 14.79
N ARG A 118 3.64 -0.50 15.65
CA ARG A 118 3.65 -0.37 17.12
C ARG A 118 2.43 0.37 17.69
N ARG A 119 1.31 0.35 16.98
CA ARG A 119 0.01 0.85 17.47
C ARG A 119 -0.88 -0.30 17.89
N THR A 120 -1.72 -0.05 18.89
CA THR A 120 -2.83 -0.98 19.20
C THR A 120 -3.99 -0.74 18.25
N LEU A 121 -4.95 -1.66 18.20
CA LEU A 121 -6.14 -1.48 17.35
C LEU A 121 -7.02 -0.33 17.87
N GLU A 122 -7.04 -0.16 19.19
CA GLU A 122 -7.75 0.89 19.89
C GLU A 122 -7.13 2.26 19.62
N ASP A 123 -5.81 2.35 19.44
CA ASP A 123 -5.13 3.58 19.02
C ASP A 123 -5.58 4.04 17.65
N MET A 124 -5.70 3.10 16.70
CA MET A 124 -6.14 3.41 15.34
C MET A 124 -7.57 3.93 15.33
N ASP A 125 -8.46 3.32 16.12
CA ASP A 125 -9.83 3.80 16.29
C ASP A 125 -9.86 5.23 16.84
N GLN A 126 -9.01 5.55 17.81
CA GLN A 126 -8.92 6.90 18.37
C GLN A 126 -8.42 7.93 17.37
N ILE A 127 -7.42 7.58 16.57
CA ILE A 127 -6.88 8.43 15.51
C ILE A 127 -8.00 8.83 14.53
N PHE A 128 -8.82 7.87 14.08
CA PHE A 128 -9.91 8.17 13.14
C PHE A 128 -11.06 8.95 13.80
N ILE A 129 -11.35 8.72 15.08
CA ILE A 129 -12.36 9.49 15.83
C ILE A 129 -11.96 10.96 16.00
N GLN A 130 -10.67 11.23 16.23
CA GLN A 130 -10.16 12.59 16.40
C GLN A 130 -10.16 13.41 15.10
N ASN A 131 -10.40 12.77 13.94
CA ASN A 131 -10.51 13.41 12.63
C ASN A 131 -9.36 14.40 12.33
N PRO A 132 -8.09 13.95 12.32
CA PRO A 132 -6.91 14.82 12.10
C PRO A 132 -6.82 15.44 10.70
N GLY A 133 -7.80 15.19 9.82
CA GLY A 133 -7.83 15.60 8.43
C GLY A 133 -7.36 14.52 7.47
N LEU A 134 -7.53 14.77 6.16
CA LEU A 134 -7.22 13.81 5.11
C LEU A 134 -5.70 13.68 4.86
N ILE A 135 -4.95 14.76 5.08
CA ILE A 135 -3.51 14.82 4.79
C ILE A 135 -2.71 14.42 6.03
N VAL A 136 -2.29 13.16 6.06
CA VAL A 136 -1.56 12.52 7.16
C VAL A 136 -0.17 13.13 7.37
N CYS A 137 0.54 13.46 6.29
CA CYS A 137 1.92 13.95 6.38
C CYS A 137 2.10 15.29 7.14
N ARG A 138 1.00 15.99 7.45
CA ARG A 138 1.00 17.23 8.24
C ARG A 138 0.95 16.98 9.74
N VAL A 139 0.65 15.75 10.16
CA VAL A 139 0.48 15.37 11.56
C VAL A 139 1.56 14.35 11.91
N PRO A 140 2.68 14.77 12.54
CA PRO A 140 3.81 13.89 12.83
C PRO A 140 3.43 12.64 13.62
N GLU A 141 2.43 12.76 14.51
CA GLU A 141 1.91 11.65 15.30
C GLU A 141 1.35 10.50 14.46
N LEU A 142 0.90 10.77 13.23
CA LEU A 142 0.36 9.77 12.31
C LEU A 142 1.41 9.18 11.39
N THR A 143 2.58 9.80 11.25
CA THR A 143 3.67 9.32 10.37
C THR A 143 4.83 8.71 11.15
N GLN A 144 4.91 8.96 12.45
CA GLN A 144 5.98 8.43 13.28
C GLN A 144 5.78 6.94 13.59
N ARG A 145 6.89 6.20 13.53
CA ARG A 145 6.94 4.77 13.82
C ARG A 145 6.84 4.46 15.32
N GLU A 146 7.20 5.40 16.18
CA GLU A 146 7.06 5.23 17.63
C GLU A 146 5.64 5.56 18.07
N ARG A 147 5.19 4.86 19.11
CA ARG A 147 3.87 5.10 19.67
C ARG A 147 3.91 6.42 20.46
N PRO A 148 3.06 7.41 20.14
CA PRO A 148 3.01 8.68 20.84
C PRO A 148 2.61 8.47 22.31
N GLU A 149 3.24 9.23 23.20
CA GLU A 149 2.96 9.20 24.64
C GLU A 149 1.50 9.55 24.96
N THR A 150 0.86 10.37 24.13
CA THR A 150 -0.56 10.72 24.25
C THR A 150 -1.45 9.48 24.20
N LEU A 151 -1.18 8.53 23.29
CA LEU A 151 -1.96 7.30 23.17
C LEU A 151 -1.66 6.33 24.31
N ILE A 152 -0.40 6.23 24.74
CA ILE A 152 0.00 5.39 25.88
C ILE A 152 -0.70 5.84 27.16
N THR A 153 -0.68 7.15 27.44
CA THR A 153 -1.33 7.72 28.63
C THR A 153 -2.86 7.58 28.56
N LEU A 154 -3.46 7.66 27.37
CA LEU A 154 -4.89 7.41 27.17
C LEU A 154 -5.26 5.95 27.42
N GLU A 155 -4.42 5.00 27.03
CA GLU A 155 -4.63 3.59 27.33
C GLU A 155 -4.52 3.32 28.84
N GLN A 156 -3.47 3.83 29.51
CA GLN A 156 -3.31 3.70 30.96
C GLN A 156 -4.54 4.20 31.72
N LYS A 157 -5.07 5.38 31.35
CA LYS A 157 -6.30 5.93 31.93
C LYS A 157 -7.52 5.04 31.71
N ARG A 158 -7.61 4.34 30.58
CA ARG A 158 -8.71 3.39 30.30
C ARG A 158 -8.60 2.15 31.17
N VAL A 159 -7.38 1.63 31.34
CA VAL A 159 -7.10 0.47 32.20
C VAL A 159 -7.44 0.81 33.65
N GLU A 160 -6.93 1.92 34.17
CA GLU A 160 -7.24 2.41 35.53
C GLU A 160 -8.75 2.55 35.74
N LYS A 161 -9.47 3.16 34.78
CA LYS A 161 -10.92 3.31 34.87
C LYS A 161 -11.66 1.97 34.86
N ALA A 162 -11.18 1.00 34.07
CA ALA A 162 -11.75 -0.34 34.03
C ALA A 162 -11.50 -1.13 35.33
N GLU A 163 -10.32 -0.98 35.92
CA GLU A 163 -9.98 -1.58 37.22
C GLU A 163 -10.87 -1.03 38.34
N VAL A 164 -11.03 0.30 38.43
CA VAL A 164 -11.91 0.93 39.42
C VAL A 164 -13.35 0.44 39.26
N ALA A 165 -13.86 0.38 38.03
CA ALA A 165 -15.21 -0.12 37.76
C ALA A 165 -15.37 -1.59 38.19
N HIS A 166 -14.35 -2.43 37.96
CA HIS A 166 -14.37 -3.82 38.38
C HIS A 166 -14.44 -3.96 39.91
N VAL A 167 -13.68 -3.16 40.66
CA VAL A 167 -13.72 -3.18 42.13
C VAL A 167 -15.11 -2.79 42.64
N THR A 168 -15.70 -1.72 42.12
CA THR A 168 -17.03 -1.23 42.55
C THR A 168 -18.20 -2.17 42.25
N HIS A 169 -18.04 -3.15 41.37
CA HIS A 169 -19.10 -4.12 41.02
C HIS A 169 -19.00 -5.45 41.78
N VAL A 170 -17.90 -5.67 42.51
CA VAL A 170 -17.66 -6.90 43.30
C VAL A 170 -18.01 -6.69 44.79
N ASP A 171 -18.10 -5.44 45.24
CA ASP A 171 -18.61 -5.02 46.56
C ASP A 171 -20.13 -4.81 46.56
#